data_AF-A0A378JSI3-F1
#
_entry.id   AF-A0A378JSI3-F1
#
_cell.length_a   1.000
_cell.length_b   1.000
_cell.length_c   1.000
_cell.angle_alpha   90.00
_cell.angle_beta   90.00
_cell.angle_gamma   90.00
#
_symmetry.space_group_name_H-M   'P 1'
#
loop_
_entity.id
_entity.type
_entity.pdbx_description
1 polymer ?
#
loop_
_entity_poly.entity_id
_entity_poly.type
_entity_poly.pdbx_seq_one_letter_code
_entity_poly.pdbx_strand_id
1 'polypeptide(L)'
;MRLFNEFTKHAQEFPAQFKPLLLRLSVMEGIAASKFIHNRPIYDQDRELLVLENIKIKCSKRGFSQPKINLVQEFFKNNMTLAKLVQEAFVNECNNKSKTQVLNEAIISISKITEQAVSKETLLSSMRIFIDGLTEKLIQNIEFLADDNAYDLLKQIIINCFTQIDTMQLTEVVENFKTCMKQYQQTNSCDSQINFSTNRDLFFYTKLALNSFQQEEKQIISNEPLQDPSQQNNRQFLQ
;
A
#
# COMPACT_ATOMS: atom_id res chain seq x y z
N MET A 1 10.25 -4.68 -16.24
CA MET A 1 9.79 -5.43 -15.04
C MET A 1 8.85 -4.50 -14.30
N ARG A 2 7.68 -4.91 -13.76
CA ARG A 2 6.74 -3.93 -13.15
C ARG A 2 6.73 -4.04 -11.63
N LEU A 3 6.55 -2.92 -10.94
CA LEU A 3 6.54 -2.84 -9.47
C LEU A 3 5.36 -3.64 -8.90
N PHE A 4 4.26 -3.71 -9.64
CA PHE A 4 3.14 -4.60 -9.35
C PHE A 4 3.53 -6.10 -9.46
N ASN A 5 4.12 -6.52 -10.58
CA ASN A 5 4.33 -7.93 -10.89
C ASN A 5 5.31 -8.61 -9.92
N GLU A 6 6.28 -7.83 -9.44
CA GLU A 6 7.34 -8.31 -8.56
C GLU A 6 7.13 -7.90 -7.09
N PHE A 7 5.97 -7.32 -6.73
CA PHE A 7 5.72 -6.88 -5.37
C PHE A 7 6.02 -7.99 -4.34
N THR A 8 5.53 -9.22 -4.57
CA THR A 8 5.73 -10.35 -3.65
C THR A 8 7.21 -10.68 -3.45
N LYS A 9 8.02 -10.55 -4.51
CA LYS A 9 9.47 -10.76 -4.47
C LYS A 9 10.15 -9.63 -3.69
N HIS A 10 9.91 -8.40 -4.09
CA HIS A 10 10.48 -7.22 -3.44
C HIS A 10 10.06 -7.09 -1.97
N ALA A 11 8.82 -7.46 -1.62
CA ALA A 11 8.32 -7.42 -0.25
C ALA A 11 9.00 -8.41 0.68
N GLN A 12 9.72 -9.42 0.18
CA GLN A 12 10.56 -10.31 1.00
C GLN A 12 11.88 -9.64 1.38
N GLU A 13 12.36 -8.71 0.56
CA GLU A 13 13.62 -7.98 0.76
C GLU A 13 13.45 -6.75 1.67
N PHE A 14 12.21 -6.27 1.87
CA PHE A 14 11.92 -5.10 2.71
C PHE A 14 11.65 -5.42 4.19
N PRO A 15 12.12 -4.55 5.10
CA PRO A 15 11.66 -4.56 6.49
C PRO A 15 10.13 -4.46 6.57
N ALA A 16 9.52 -5.21 7.50
CA ALA A 16 8.07 -5.34 7.61
C ALA A 16 7.33 -4.00 7.71
N GLN A 17 7.92 -3.05 8.43
CA GLN A 17 7.38 -1.72 8.63
C GLN A 17 7.36 -0.86 7.35
N PHE A 18 8.24 -1.14 6.39
CA PHE A 18 8.32 -0.45 5.09
C PHE A 18 7.40 -1.05 4.02
N LYS A 19 6.93 -2.30 4.21
CA LYS A 19 6.04 -2.96 3.23
C LYS A 19 4.80 -2.13 2.87
N PRO A 20 4.13 -1.40 3.80
CA PRO A 20 3.03 -0.52 3.45
C PRO A 20 3.40 0.60 2.46
N LEU A 21 4.64 1.11 2.52
CA LEU A 21 5.13 2.14 1.60
C LEU A 21 5.26 1.57 0.19
N LEU A 22 5.89 0.40 0.08
CA LEU A 22 6.03 -0.30 -1.20
C LEU A 22 4.66 -0.68 -1.79
N LEU A 23 3.76 -1.25 -0.98
CA LEU A 23 2.39 -1.57 -1.39
C LEU A 23 1.65 -0.34 -1.92
N ARG A 24 1.81 0.80 -1.25
CA ARG A 24 1.16 2.05 -1.64
C ARG A 24 1.67 2.53 -3.00
N LEU A 25 2.93 2.28 -3.33
CA LEU A 25 3.50 2.61 -4.65
C LEU A 25 3.07 1.60 -5.72
N SER A 26 2.97 0.30 -5.41
CA SER A 26 2.53 -0.72 -6.36
C SER A 26 1.11 -0.46 -6.90
N VAL A 27 0.22 0.09 -6.08
CA VAL A 27 -1.14 0.45 -6.55
C VAL A 27 -1.19 1.74 -7.40
N MET A 28 -0.10 2.51 -7.47
CA MET A 28 -0.04 3.72 -8.29
C MET A 28 -0.07 3.41 -9.80
N GLU A 29 0.39 2.23 -10.21
CA GLU A 29 0.23 1.76 -11.60
C GLU A 29 -1.27 1.66 -11.98
N GLY A 30 -2.12 1.17 -11.06
CA GLY A 30 -3.57 1.12 -11.28
C GLY A 30 -4.22 2.50 -11.34
N ILE A 31 -3.75 3.45 -10.52
CA ILE A 31 -4.21 4.85 -10.57
C ILE A 31 -3.76 5.50 -11.89
N ALA A 32 -2.52 5.28 -12.31
CA ALA A 32 -1.97 5.76 -13.57
C ALA A 32 -2.79 5.23 -14.75
N ALA A 33 -3.08 3.92 -14.77
CA ALA A 33 -3.93 3.29 -15.77
C ALA A 33 -5.32 3.92 -15.82
N SER A 34 -5.97 4.10 -14.65
CA SER A 34 -7.28 4.75 -14.57
C SER A 34 -7.24 6.17 -15.15
N LYS A 35 -6.22 6.97 -14.79
CA LYS A 35 -6.04 8.33 -15.32
C LYS A 35 -5.79 8.34 -16.83
N PHE A 36 -4.95 7.45 -17.34
CA PHE A 36 -4.67 7.29 -18.77
C PHE A 36 -5.94 6.95 -19.57
N ILE A 37 -6.75 6.00 -19.09
CA ILE A 37 -7.98 5.58 -19.77
C ILE A 37 -8.98 6.72 -19.87
N HIS A 38 -9.13 7.50 -18.79
CA HIS A 38 -10.09 8.59 -18.67
C HIS A 38 -9.51 9.97 -19.06
N ASN A 39 -8.28 10.03 -19.59
CA ASN A 39 -7.59 11.27 -19.94
C ASN A 39 -7.54 12.30 -18.79
N ARG A 40 -7.32 11.84 -17.55
CA ARG A 40 -7.20 12.72 -16.37
C ARG A 40 -5.74 13.05 -16.07
N PRO A 41 -5.45 14.27 -15.57
CA PRO A 41 -4.08 14.64 -15.22
C PRO A 41 -3.55 13.80 -14.05
N ILE A 42 -2.23 13.59 -14.04
CA ILE A 42 -1.52 12.97 -12.90
C ILE A 42 -1.55 13.89 -11.69
N TYR A 43 -1.38 15.19 -11.91
CA TYR A 43 -1.42 16.23 -10.88
C TYR A 43 -2.86 16.61 -10.53
N ASP A 44 -3.19 16.54 -9.24
CA ASP A 44 -4.49 16.92 -8.68
C ASP A 44 -4.27 17.61 -7.33
N GLN A 45 -4.05 18.92 -7.38
CA GLN A 45 -3.65 19.72 -6.23
C GLN A 45 -4.71 19.72 -5.12
N ASP A 46 -5.99 19.81 -5.48
CA ASP A 46 -7.09 19.80 -4.51
C ASP A 46 -7.14 18.47 -3.76
N ARG A 47 -6.93 17.35 -4.46
CA ARG A 47 -6.86 16.04 -3.82
C ARG A 47 -5.64 15.90 -2.93
N GLU A 48 -4.48 16.41 -3.34
CA GLU A 48 -3.26 16.38 -2.53
C GLU A 48 -3.44 17.15 -1.22
N LEU A 49 -4.03 18.35 -1.26
CA LEU A 49 -4.37 19.14 -0.07
C LEU A 49 -5.32 18.41 0.86
N LEU A 50 -6.37 17.78 0.32
CA LEU A 50 -7.31 16.99 1.12
C LEU A 50 -6.63 15.81 1.83
N VAL A 51 -5.71 15.12 1.15
CA VAL A 51 -4.97 14.01 1.75
C VAL A 51 -4.07 14.52 2.90
N LEU A 52 -3.39 15.66 2.73
CA LEU A 52 -2.57 16.25 3.78
C LEU A 52 -3.39 16.71 4.99
N GLU A 53 -4.58 17.27 4.80
CA GLU A 53 -5.46 17.63 5.92
C GLU A 53 -5.96 16.38 6.66
N ASN A 54 -6.31 15.32 5.91
CA ASN A 54 -6.69 14.04 6.52
C ASN A 54 -5.57 13.43 7.35
N ILE A 55 -4.32 13.51 6.87
CA ILE A 55 -3.14 13.05 7.63
C ILE A 55 -2.99 13.84 8.92
N LYS A 56 -3.10 15.18 8.86
CA LYS A 56 -3.06 16.03 10.05
C LYS A 56 -4.13 15.63 11.06
N ILE A 57 -5.38 15.44 10.63
CA ILE A 57 -6.48 14.99 11.50
C ILE A 57 -6.14 13.64 12.15
N LYS A 58 -5.61 12.67 11.38
CA LYS A 58 -5.22 11.34 11.89
C LYS A 58 -4.09 11.44 12.93
N CYS A 59 -3.08 12.28 12.69
CA CYS A 59 -1.98 12.51 13.63
C CYS A 59 -2.45 13.23 14.90
N SER A 60 -3.29 14.27 14.78
CA SER A 60 -3.87 14.98 15.93
C SER A 60 -4.69 14.04 16.82
N LYS A 61 -5.51 13.15 16.23
CA LYS A 61 -6.26 12.14 16.99
C LYS A 61 -5.38 11.15 17.75
N ARG A 62 -4.12 10.97 17.31
CA ARG A 62 -3.10 10.14 17.97
C ARG A 62 -2.26 10.90 18.99
N GLY A 63 -2.55 12.18 19.23
CA GLY A 63 -1.83 13.01 20.20
C GLY A 63 -0.46 13.50 19.71
N PHE A 64 -0.20 13.51 18.40
CA PHE A 64 1.06 14.02 17.88
C PHE A 64 1.14 15.53 18.10
N SER A 65 2.32 16.01 18.50
CA SER A 65 2.61 17.44 18.62
C SER A 65 2.63 18.10 17.23
N GLN A 66 2.42 19.42 17.17
CA GLN A 66 2.43 20.15 15.89
C GLN A 66 3.74 19.96 15.09
N PRO A 67 4.94 19.96 15.70
CA PRO A 67 6.16 19.63 14.98
C PRO A 67 6.15 18.23 14.34
N LYS A 68 5.66 17.21 15.07
CA LYS A 68 5.52 15.84 14.53
C LYS A 68 4.49 15.77 13.42
N ILE A 69 3.35 16.45 13.56
CA ILE A 69 2.34 16.55 12.51
C ILE A 69 2.95 17.11 11.22
N ASN A 70 3.75 18.18 11.31
CA ASN A 70 4.39 18.80 10.16
C ASN A 70 5.34 17.82 9.46
N LEU A 71 6.16 17.10 10.22
CA LEU A 71 7.09 16.09 9.68
C LEU A 71 6.35 14.90 9.05
N VAL A 72 5.26 14.43 9.64
CA VAL A 72 4.43 13.38 9.01
C VAL A 72 3.81 13.89 7.71
N GLN A 73 3.30 15.13 7.68
CA GLN A 73 2.79 15.71 6.44
C GLN A 73 3.88 15.83 5.38
N GLU A 74 5.11 16.20 5.76
CA GLU A 74 6.26 16.25 4.85
C GLU A 74 6.63 14.86 4.31
N PHE A 75 6.66 13.83 5.16
CA PHE A 75 6.83 12.44 4.73
C PHE A 75 5.78 12.04 3.67
N PHE A 76 4.51 12.39 3.89
CA PHE A 76 3.47 12.08 2.91
C PHE A 76 3.52 12.95 1.66
N LYS A 77 4.00 14.19 1.73
CA LYS A 77 4.31 15.01 0.53
C LYS A 77 5.37 14.31 -0.33
N ASN A 78 6.46 13.86 0.28
CA ASN A 78 7.49 13.08 -0.41
C ASN A 78 6.90 11.80 -1.04
N ASN A 79 5.98 11.14 -0.33
CA ASN A 79 5.28 9.96 -0.85
C ASN A 79 4.33 10.28 -2.01
N MET A 80 3.70 11.46 -2.05
CA MET A 80 2.92 11.93 -3.19
C MET A 80 3.81 12.23 -4.39
N THR A 81 4.96 12.88 -4.19
CA THR A 81 5.92 13.15 -5.26
C THR A 81 6.43 11.84 -5.86
N LEU A 82 6.81 10.87 -5.03
CA LEU A 82 7.23 9.54 -5.49
C LEU A 82 6.11 8.81 -6.25
N ALA A 83 4.88 8.90 -5.76
CA ALA A 83 3.72 8.32 -6.44
C ALA A 83 3.47 8.95 -7.82
N LYS A 84 3.74 10.25 -7.99
CA LYS A 84 3.62 10.94 -9.29
C LYS A 84 4.69 10.49 -10.26
N LEU A 85 5.95 10.38 -9.81
CA LEU A 85 7.05 9.83 -10.62
C LEU A 85 6.74 8.44 -11.17
N VAL A 86 6.21 7.55 -10.32
CA VAL A 86 5.79 6.21 -10.73
C VAL A 86 4.63 6.26 -11.74
N GLN A 87 3.64 7.13 -11.51
CA GLN A 87 2.52 7.29 -12.45
C GLN A 87 2.98 7.80 -13.82
N GLU A 88 3.90 8.78 -13.85
CA GLU A 88 4.44 9.36 -15.08
C GLU A 88 5.23 8.33 -15.87
N ALA A 89 6.15 7.61 -15.21
CA ALA A 89 6.90 6.53 -15.84
C ALA A 89 5.97 5.46 -16.42
N PHE A 90 4.93 5.05 -15.68
CA PHE A 90 3.94 4.09 -16.15
C PHE A 90 3.14 4.60 -17.35
N VAL A 91 2.69 5.85 -17.33
CA VAL A 91 1.94 6.46 -18.44
C VAL A 91 2.80 6.53 -19.70
N ASN A 92 4.09 6.88 -19.57
CA ASN A 92 5.02 6.90 -20.68
C ASN A 92 5.17 5.51 -21.34
N GLU A 93 5.24 4.44 -20.56
CA GLU A 93 5.24 3.06 -21.08
C GLU A 93 3.92 2.67 -21.76
N CYS A 94 2.80 3.28 -21.35
CA CYS A 94 1.47 3.00 -21.89
C CYS A 94 1.18 3.70 -23.23
N ASN A 95 1.98 4.69 -23.63
CA ASN A 95 1.75 5.45 -24.86
C ASN A 95 1.70 4.59 -26.13
N ASN A 96 2.33 3.40 -26.11
CA ASN A 96 2.31 2.44 -27.21
C ASN A 96 1.28 1.30 -27.04
N LYS A 97 0.41 1.37 -26.03
CA LYS A 97 -0.57 0.33 -25.70
C LYS A 97 -2.00 0.82 -25.93
N SER A 98 -2.92 -0.11 -26.22
CA SER A 98 -4.34 0.20 -26.27
C SER A 98 -4.89 0.46 -24.85
N LYS A 99 -5.89 1.35 -24.73
CA LYS A 99 -6.57 1.61 -23.44
C LYS A 99 -7.17 0.35 -22.82
N THR A 100 -7.70 -0.55 -23.65
CA THR A 100 -8.27 -1.84 -23.20
C THR A 100 -7.18 -2.73 -22.59
N GLN A 101 -6.01 -2.81 -23.21
CA GLN A 101 -4.89 -3.58 -22.68
C GLN A 101 -4.43 -3.03 -21.33
N VAL A 102 -4.26 -1.70 -21.23
CA VAL A 102 -3.84 -1.04 -19.99
C VAL A 102 -4.87 -1.27 -18.86
N LEU A 103 -6.17 -1.20 -19.18
CA LEU A 103 -7.24 -1.48 -18.21
C LEU A 103 -7.20 -2.91 -17.68
N ASN A 104 -7.09 -3.90 -18.58
CA ASN A 104 -7.09 -5.31 -18.18
C ASN A 104 -5.86 -5.66 -17.34
N GLU A 105 -4.68 -5.15 -17.74
CA GLU A 105 -3.45 -5.29 -16.94
C GLU A 105 -3.66 -4.69 -15.54
N ALA A 106 -4.25 -3.49 -15.42
CA ALA A 106 -4.50 -2.84 -14.13
C ALA A 106 -5.51 -3.58 -13.25
N ILE A 107 -6.60 -4.11 -13.82
CA ILE A 107 -7.62 -4.87 -13.07
C ILE A 107 -7.00 -6.14 -12.47
N ILE A 108 -6.33 -6.94 -13.29
CA ILE A 108 -5.64 -8.17 -12.84
C ILE A 108 -4.66 -7.82 -11.73
N SER A 109 -3.96 -6.69 -11.91
CA SER A 109 -2.94 -6.26 -11.00
C SER A 109 -3.47 -5.89 -9.62
N ILE A 110 -4.44 -4.98 -9.59
CA ILE A 110 -5.03 -4.53 -8.34
C ILE A 110 -5.75 -5.69 -7.65
N SER A 111 -6.45 -6.56 -8.39
CA SER A 111 -7.08 -7.74 -7.81
C SER A 111 -6.12 -8.65 -7.08
N LYS A 112 -4.90 -8.84 -7.60
CA LYS A 112 -3.86 -9.63 -6.94
C LYS A 112 -3.31 -8.94 -5.68
N ILE A 113 -3.11 -7.61 -5.71
CA ILE A 113 -2.61 -6.86 -4.53
C ILE A 113 -3.65 -6.76 -3.43
N THR A 114 -4.90 -6.48 -3.79
CA THR A 114 -5.97 -6.26 -2.82
C THR A 114 -6.63 -7.56 -2.37
N GLU A 115 -6.26 -8.69 -2.97
CA GLU A 115 -6.87 -10.01 -2.74
C GLU A 115 -8.40 -9.98 -2.91
N GLN A 116 -8.88 -9.14 -3.84
CA GLN A 116 -10.31 -8.88 -4.05
C GLN A 116 -10.64 -8.82 -5.54
N ALA A 117 -11.83 -9.29 -5.91
CA ALA A 117 -12.34 -9.11 -7.26
C ALA A 117 -12.60 -7.62 -7.52
N VAL A 118 -11.87 -7.04 -8.47
CA VAL A 118 -11.98 -5.64 -8.86
C VAL A 118 -12.55 -5.58 -10.27
N SER A 119 -13.55 -4.74 -10.48
CA SER A 119 -14.11 -4.48 -11.80
C SER A 119 -13.63 -3.12 -12.31
N LYS A 120 -13.92 -2.82 -13.58
CA LYS A 120 -13.65 -1.50 -14.15
C LYS A 120 -14.31 -0.38 -13.34
N GLU A 121 -15.55 -0.62 -12.89
CA GLU A 121 -16.38 0.33 -12.16
C GLU A 121 -15.86 0.58 -10.74
N THR A 122 -15.28 -0.44 -10.10
CA THR A 122 -14.80 -0.36 -8.71
C THR A 122 -13.31 -0.09 -8.60
N LEU A 123 -12.54 -0.15 -9.69
CA LEU A 123 -11.08 -0.01 -9.68
C LEU A 123 -10.61 1.21 -8.87
N LEU A 124 -11.17 2.40 -9.15
CA LEU A 124 -10.74 3.63 -8.49
C LEU A 124 -11.16 3.69 -7.01
N SER A 125 -12.35 3.21 -6.65
CA SER A 125 -12.82 3.20 -5.26
C SER A 125 -12.06 2.16 -4.42
N SER A 126 -11.83 0.96 -4.96
CA SER A 126 -11.03 -0.09 -4.30
C SER A 126 -9.60 0.37 -4.02
N MET A 127 -8.94 1.00 -5.00
CA MET A 127 -7.59 1.56 -4.79
C MET A 127 -7.58 2.65 -3.71
N ARG A 128 -8.58 3.52 -3.66
CA ARG A 128 -8.66 4.60 -2.65
C ARG A 128 -8.80 4.04 -1.23
N ILE A 129 -9.71 3.09 -1.03
CA ILE A 129 -9.91 2.43 0.27
C ILE A 129 -8.61 1.74 0.71
N PHE A 130 -7.95 1.04 -0.22
CA PHE A 130 -6.70 0.35 0.06
C PHE A 130 -5.58 1.33 0.46
N ILE A 131 -5.44 2.45 -0.27
CA ILE A 131 -4.46 3.50 0.05
C ILE A 131 -4.74 4.15 1.41
N ASP A 132 -6.00 4.37 1.77
CA ASP A 132 -6.37 4.94 3.07
C ASP A 132 -5.97 3.99 4.22
N GLY A 133 -6.15 2.68 4.04
CA GLY A 133 -5.68 1.66 5.00
C GLY A 133 -4.15 1.61 5.11
N LEU A 134 -3.42 1.75 4.00
CA LEU A 134 -1.96 1.84 4.01
C LEU A 134 -1.46 3.13 4.68
N THR A 135 -2.19 4.23 4.51
CA THR A 135 -1.88 5.51 5.15
C THR A 135 -1.95 5.38 6.68
N GLU A 136 -2.94 4.68 7.23
CA GLU A 136 -3.00 4.40 8.67
C GLU A 136 -1.81 3.57 9.16
N LYS A 137 -1.46 2.51 8.43
CA LYS A 137 -0.32 1.64 8.77
C LYS A 137 1.00 2.41 8.75
N LEU A 138 1.19 3.31 7.79
CA LEU A 138 2.38 4.16 7.70
C LEU A 138 2.45 5.15 8.87
N ILE A 139 1.34 5.77 9.26
CA ILE A 139 1.31 6.65 10.44
C ILE A 139 1.61 5.86 11.72
N GLN A 140 1.08 4.63 11.86
CA GLN A 140 1.37 3.75 13.00
C GLN A 140 2.85 3.37 13.10
N ASN A 141 3.48 3.13 11.95
CA ASN A 141 4.86 2.65 11.88
C ASN A 141 5.89 3.76 11.70
N ILE A 142 5.46 5.03 11.69
CA ILE A 142 6.29 6.17 11.24
C ILE A 142 7.63 6.22 11.96
N GLU A 143 7.68 5.93 13.26
CA GLU A 143 8.91 5.98 14.08
C GLU A 143 9.95 4.93 13.64
N PHE A 144 9.51 3.86 12.99
CA PHE A 144 10.34 2.76 12.50
C PHE A 144 10.74 2.91 11.04
N LEU A 145 10.33 3.99 10.37
CA LEU A 145 10.65 4.26 8.96
C LEU A 145 11.97 5.01 8.77
N ALA A 146 12.75 5.23 9.82
CA ALA A 146 14.08 5.81 9.73
C ALA A 146 15.14 4.74 9.47
N ASP A 147 15.20 4.26 8.22
CA ASP A 147 16.18 3.27 7.76
C ASP A 147 16.71 3.67 6.37
N ASP A 148 17.93 4.22 6.34
CA ASP A 148 18.57 4.69 5.12
C ASP A 148 18.73 3.55 4.07
N ASN A 149 19.02 2.32 4.52
CA ASN A 149 19.18 1.17 3.63
C ASN A 149 17.87 0.78 2.96
N ALA A 150 16.75 0.84 3.69
CA ALA A 150 15.43 0.56 3.13
C ALA A 150 15.03 1.58 2.05
N TYR A 151 15.42 2.86 2.23
CA TYR A 151 15.20 3.89 1.23
C TYR A 151 16.08 3.72 -0.01
N ASP A 152 17.33 3.30 0.16
CA ASP A 152 18.22 2.98 -0.97
C ASP A 152 17.73 1.75 -1.74
N LEU A 153 17.25 0.72 -1.04
CA LEU A 153 16.61 -0.44 -1.65
C LEU A 153 15.35 -0.03 -2.44
N LEU A 154 14.52 0.85 -1.88
CA LEU A 154 13.34 1.39 -2.57
C LEU A 154 13.72 2.08 -3.87
N LYS A 155 14.76 2.93 -3.84
CA LYS A 155 15.28 3.59 -5.04
C LYS A 155 15.70 2.57 -6.10
N GLN A 156 16.48 1.56 -5.72
CA GLN A 156 16.96 0.53 -6.63
C GLN A 156 15.82 -0.25 -7.27
N ILE A 157 14.82 -0.64 -6.49
CA ILE A 157 13.65 -1.38 -6.98
C ILE A 157 12.85 -0.55 -7.98
N ILE A 158 12.64 0.75 -7.70
CA ILE A 158 11.94 1.65 -8.60
C ILE A 158 12.71 1.81 -9.93
N ILE A 159 14.02 1.98 -9.89
CA ILE A 159 14.87 2.06 -11.10
C ILE A 159 14.79 0.77 -11.92
N ASN A 160 14.80 -0.39 -11.26
CA ASN A 160 14.72 -1.68 -11.94
C ASN A 160 13.33 -1.93 -12.57
N CYS A 161 12.28 -1.35 -11.99
CA CYS A 161 10.93 -1.45 -12.51
C CYS A 161 10.65 -0.47 -13.66
N PHE A 162 11.17 0.75 -13.58
CA PHE A 162 10.82 1.81 -14.52
C PHE A 162 12.05 2.36 -15.23
N THR A 163 12.30 1.86 -16.44
CA THR A 163 13.47 2.25 -17.25
C THR A 163 13.49 3.72 -17.66
N GLN A 164 12.31 4.38 -17.68
CA GLN A 164 12.15 5.78 -18.06
C GLN A 164 11.90 6.71 -16.87
N ILE A 165 12.14 6.26 -15.63
CA ILE A 165 11.94 7.12 -14.47
C ILE A 165 12.99 8.23 -14.41
N ASP A 166 12.58 9.43 -13.98
CA ASP A 166 13.51 10.51 -13.68
C ASP A 166 14.36 10.14 -12.45
N THR A 167 15.58 9.67 -12.71
CA THR A 167 16.50 9.21 -11.67
C THR A 167 17.03 10.35 -10.79
N MET A 168 17.08 11.58 -11.30
CA MET A 168 17.51 12.74 -10.55
C MET A 168 16.44 13.12 -9.53
N GLN A 169 15.20 13.28 -9.98
CA GLN A 169 14.07 13.61 -9.10
C GLN A 169 13.78 12.46 -8.12
N LEU A 170 13.91 11.20 -8.54
CA LEU A 170 13.81 10.05 -7.65
C LEU A 170 14.87 10.10 -6.54
N THR A 171 16.10 10.45 -6.87
CA THR A 171 17.18 10.59 -5.87
C THR A 171 16.86 11.68 -4.87
N GLU A 172 16.42 12.84 -5.34
CA GLU A 172 16.03 13.96 -4.47
C GLU A 172 14.92 13.57 -3.50
N VAL A 173 13.85 12.93 -3.99
CA VAL A 173 12.72 12.50 -3.15
C VAL A 173 13.16 11.47 -2.10
N VAL A 174 14.06 10.55 -2.45
CA VAL A 174 14.62 9.56 -1.52
C VAL A 174 15.47 10.23 -0.43
N GLU A 175 16.30 11.21 -0.77
CA GLU A 175 17.07 11.98 0.22
C GLU A 175 16.17 12.84 1.12
N ASN A 176 15.06 13.37 0.58
CA ASN A 176 14.05 14.08 1.36
C ASN A 176 13.36 13.16 2.37
N PHE A 177 13.08 11.90 2.01
CA PHE A 177 12.59 10.90 2.98
C PHE A 177 13.59 10.67 4.13
N LYS A 178 14.86 10.42 3.80
CA LYS A 178 15.92 10.20 4.81
C LYS A 178 16.03 11.39 5.75
N THR A 179 16.04 12.61 5.19
CA THR A 179 16.12 13.86 5.96
C THR A 179 14.91 14.04 6.88
N CYS A 180 13.71 13.89 6.35
CA CYS A 180 12.46 14.00 7.09
C CYS A 180 12.41 13.00 8.27
N MET A 181 12.83 11.75 8.04
CA MET A 181 12.81 10.72 9.09
C MET A 181 13.88 10.93 10.16
N LYS A 182 15.06 11.43 9.80
CA LYS A 182 16.10 11.84 10.77
C LYS A 182 15.59 12.98 11.67
N GLN A 183 14.93 13.99 11.10
CA GLN A 183 14.31 15.06 11.87
C GLN A 183 13.19 14.54 12.78
N TYR A 184 12.37 13.59 12.29
CA TYR A 184 11.32 12.96 13.10
C TYR A 184 11.90 12.28 14.34
N GLN A 185 12.96 11.48 14.19
CA GLN A 185 13.62 10.83 15.34
C GLN A 185 14.22 11.84 16.33
N GLN A 186 14.77 12.95 15.86
CA GLN A 186 15.32 14.00 16.71
C GLN A 186 14.25 14.70 17.56
N THR A 187 13.01 14.81 17.05
CA THR A 187 11.90 15.33 17.87
C THR A 187 11.55 14.41 19.04
N ASN A 188 11.73 13.09 18.91
CA ASN A 188 11.51 12.14 20.00
C ASN A 188 12.56 12.26 21.10
N SER A 189 13.82 12.59 20.77
CA SER A 189 14.89 12.78 21.77
C SER A 189 14.72 14.03 22.63
N CYS A 190 13.93 15.03 22.20
CA CYS A 190 13.60 16.19 23.02
C CYS A 190 12.40 15.95 23.95
N ASP A 191 11.48 15.05 23.58
CA ASP A 191 10.30 14.69 24.38
C ASP A 191 10.63 13.74 25.55
N SER A 192 11.79 13.07 25.52
CA SER A 192 12.24 12.09 26.52
C SER A 192 12.62 12.64 27.91
N GLN A 193 12.26 13.89 28.23
CA GLN A 193 12.28 14.40 29.62
C GLN A 193 10.90 14.33 30.31
N ILE A 194 9.86 13.80 29.65
CA ILE A 194 8.55 13.60 30.28
C ILE A 194 8.19 12.10 30.25
N ASN A 195 8.16 11.51 31.44
CA ASN A 195 7.80 10.12 31.74
C ASN A 195 6.64 9.60 30.86
N PHE A 196 6.86 8.52 30.12
CA PHE A 196 5.78 7.67 29.62
C PHE A 196 5.93 6.25 30.14
N SER A 197 5.01 5.89 31.03
CA SER A 197 4.74 4.52 31.42
C SER A 197 4.37 3.69 30.18
N THR A 198 5.12 2.62 29.98
CA THR A 198 4.97 1.63 28.90
C THR A 198 3.54 1.10 28.76
N ASN A 199 2.88 1.41 27.64
CA ASN A 199 1.66 0.74 27.20
C ASN A 199 2.01 -0.62 26.57
N ARG A 200 1.93 -1.67 27.39
CA ARG A 200 2.16 -3.09 27.03
C ARG A 200 1.08 -3.67 26.08
N ASP A 201 0.05 -2.92 25.72
CA ASP A 201 -1.14 -3.46 25.04
C ASP A 201 -1.03 -3.52 23.50
N LEU A 202 0.00 -2.92 22.89
CA LEU A 202 0.13 -2.92 21.43
C LEU A 202 0.58 -4.27 20.84
N PHE A 203 1.10 -5.19 21.66
CA PHE A 203 1.62 -6.49 21.22
C PHE A 203 0.52 -7.52 20.89
N PHE A 204 -0.73 -7.29 21.31
CA PHE A 204 -1.83 -8.24 21.07
C PHE A 204 -2.45 -8.13 19.68
N TYR A 205 -2.40 -6.95 19.04
CA TYR A 205 -3.04 -6.76 17.73
C TYR A 205 -2.20 -7.26 16.55
N THR A 206 -0.88 -7.40 16.70
CA THR A 206 0.00 -7.91 15.64
C THR A 206 -0.14 -9.43 15.47
N LYS A 207 -0.55 -10.16 16.52
CA LYS A 207 -0.70 -11.62 16.48
C LYS A 207 -1.95 -12.08 15.72
N LEU A 208 -2.99 -11.24 15.65
CA LEU A 208 -4.21 -11.56 14.90
C LEU A 208 -4.06 -11.39 13.38
N ALA A 209 -3.16 -10.52 12.92
CA ALA A 209 -2.91 -10.31 11.48
C ALA A 209 -1.92 -11.33 10.86
N LEU A 210 -1.13 -12.02 11.68
CA LEU A 210 -0.16 -13.03 11.21
C LEU A 210 -0.73 -14.45 11.22
N ASN A 211 -1.69 -14.77 12.10
CA ASN A 211 -2.28 -16.10 12.15
C ASN A 211 -3.29 -16.38 11.02
N SER A 212 -3.89 -15.35 10.42
CA SER A 212 -4.75 -15.51 9.24
C SER A 212 -3.96 -15.88 7.97
N PHE A 213 -2.65 -15.63 7.94
CA PHE A 213 -1.78 -16.00 6.81
C PHE A 213 -1.24 -17.44 6.88
N GLN A 214 -1.38 -18.14 8.02
CA GLN A 214 -0.84 -19.50 8.18
C GLN A 214 -1.92 -20.59 8.28
N GLN A 215 -3.21 -20.25 8.35
CA GLN A 215 -4.27 -21.25 8.51
C GLN A 215 -5.00 -21.63 7.21
N GLU A 216 -4.88 -20.86 6.13
CA GLU A 216 -5.57 -21.20 4.87
C GLU A 216 -4.80 -22.18 3.95
N GLU A 217 -3.52 -22.46 4.22
CA GLU A 217 -2.76 -23.47 3.45
C GLU A 217 -3.04 -24.93 3.84
N LYS A 218 -3.89 -25.20 4.84
CA LYS A 218 -4.19 -26.58 5.28
C LYS A 218 -5.61 -27.10 5.02
N GLN A 219 -6.49 -26.34 4.35
CA GLN A 219 -7.88 -26.77 4.15
C GLN A 219 -8.34 -26.96 2.69
N ILE A 220 -7.42 -27.13 1.74
CA ILE A 220 -7.81 -27.46 0.35
C ILE A 220 -7.12 -28.74 -0.14
N ILE A 221 -7.24 -29.85 0.61
CA ILE A 221 -7.18 -31.21 0.04
C ILE A 221 -8.09 -32.14 0.87
N SER A 222 -9.40 -32.15 0.58
CA SER A 222 -10.26 -33.34 0.66
C SER A 222 -11.65 -33.01 0.12
N ASN A 223 -11.80 -32.97 -1.21
CA ASN A 223 -13.11 -33.06 -1.85
C ASN A 223 -13.47 -34.55 -1.99
N GLU A 224 -14.20 -35.10 -1.02
CA GLU A 224 -15.12 -36.21 -1.28
C GLU A 224 -16.55 -35.66 -1.35
N PRO A 225 -17.37 -36.06 -2.34
CA PRO A 225 -18.72 -35.54 -2.50
C PRO A 225 -19.65 -36.11 -1.43
N LEU A 226 -20.24 -35.23 -0.62
CA LEU A 226 -21.35 -35.55 0.27
C LEU A 226 -22.61 -35.91 -0.56
N GLN A 227 -23.09 -37.13 -0.36
CA GLN A 227 -24.36 -37.64 -0.91
C GLN A 227 -25.54 -36.90 -0.28
N ASP A 228 -26.52 -36.58 -1.13
CA ASP A 228 -27.81 -35.95 -0.79
C ASP A 228 -28.70 -36.89 0.06
N PRO A 229 -29.13 -36.52 1.28
CA PRO A 229 -29.96 -37.36 2.14
C PRO A 229 -31.45 -37.42 1.76
N SER A 230 -31.89 -36.83 0.66
CA SER A 230 -33.33 -36.68 0.34
C SER A 230 -33.98 -37.84 -0.44
N GLN A 231 -33.30 -38.98 -0.66
CA GLN A 231 -33.88 -40.16 -1.31
C GLN A 231 -33.81 -41.45 -0.48
N GLN A 232 -34.35 -41.45 0.74
CA GLN A 232 -34.75 -42.70 1.41
C GLN A 232 -36.00 -42.49 2.26
N ASN A 233 -37.18 -42.64 1.65
CA ASN A 233 -38.33 -43.26 2.30
C ASN A 233 -39.43 -43.49 1.25
N ASN A 234 -39.52 -44.72 0.75
CA ASN A 234 -40.78 -45.38 0.39
C ASN A 234 -40.49 -46.84 0.00
N ARG A 235 -40.49 -47.72 1.00
CA ARG A 235 -40.88 -49.11 0.83
C ARG A 235 -41.92 -49.44 1.88
N GLN A 236 -42.91 -50.24 1.46
CA GLN A 236 -44.10 -50.73 2.16
C GLN A 236 -45.24 -49.70 2.04
N PHE A 237 -46.30 -49.91 1.28
CA PHE A 237 -47.18 -51.07 1.20
C PHE A 237 -47.78 -51.22 -0.21
N LEU A 238 -47.92 -52.46 -0.69
CA LEU A 238 -49.19 -53.08 -1.15
C LEU A 238 -48.86 -54.42 -1.84
N GLN A 239 -49.19 -55.50 -1.13
CA GLN A 239 -49.87 -56.65 -1.73
C GLN A 239 -51.32 -56.26 -2.02
#